data_AF-A0A1J3D9L5-F1
#
_entry.id   AF-A0A1J3D9L5-F1
#
_cell.length_a   1.000
_cell.length_b   1.000
_cell.length_c   1.000
_cell.angle_alpha   90.00
_cell.angle_beta   90.00
_cell.angle_gamma   90.00
#
_symmetry.space_group_name_H-M   'P 1'
#
loop_
_entity.id
_entity.type
_entity.pdbx_description
1 polymer ?
#
loop_
_entity_poly.entity_id
_entity_poly.type
_entity_poly.pdbx_seq_one_letter_code
_entity_poly.pdbx_strand_id
1 'polypeptide(L)'
;ELKGAQVKTVSFLTYLLKSCAEYIRPHEESICKSIVNLLVTCSDSASIRKELLVSLKQVLGTDFKRGLFPLIDTLLEERVLVGTGQACFESLRPLAYSLLAEIVHHVRADLSLSQLSRIIYLFSRNMHDSTLSLNIHTTCARLMLNLVEPIFEKGVDQQSM
;
A
#
# COMPACT_ATOMS: atom_id res chain seq x y z
N GLU A 1 -6.08 16.98 17.69
CA GLU A 1 -7.32 17.47 17.03
C GLU A 1 -7.13 17.75 15.54
N LEU A 2 -6.15 18.59 15.13
CA LEU A 2 -5.93 18.93 13.71
C LEU A 2 -5.72 17.71 12.77
N LYS A 3 -4.87 16.75 13.16
CA LYS A 3 -4.67 15.52 12.36
C LYS A 3 -5.92 14.66 12.24
N GLY A 4 -6.75 14.63 13.29
CA GLY A 4 -8.02 13.91 13.25
C GLY A 4 -8.98 14.53 12.23
N ALA A 5 -9.06 15.87 12.19
CA ALA A 5 -9.83 16.57 11.17
C ALA A 5 -9.31 16.28 9.75
N GLN A 6 -7.99 16.33 9.53
CA GLN A 6 -7.38 16.00 8.25
C GLN A 6 -7.71 14.58 7.78
N VAL A 7 -7.62 13.60 8.68
CA VAL A 7 -7.96 12.20 8.39
C VAL A 7 -9.43 12.08 8.00
N LYS A 8 -10.35 12.71 8.75
CA LYS A 8 -11.78 12.71 8.42
C LYS A 8 -12.08 13.38 7.08
N THR A 9 -11.43 14.49 6.78
CA THR A 9 -11.54 15.16 5.47
C THR A 9 -11.09 14.22 4.35
N VAL A 10 -9.94 13.57 4.50
CA VAL A 10 -9.42 12.62 3.51
C VAL A 10 -10.36 11.43 3.35
N SER A 11 -10.87 10.84 4.44
CA SER A 11 -11.82 9.73 4.37
C SER A 11 -13.15 10.09 3.72
N PHE A 12 -13.61 11.33 3.93
CA PHE A 12 -14.76 11.86 3.21
C PHE A 12 -14.46 12.02 1.70
N LEU A 13 -13.31 12.59 1.34
CA LEU A 13 -12.89 12.72 -0.06
C LEU A 13 -12.75 11.34 -0.73
N THR A 14 -12.18 10.33 -0.05
CA THR A 14 -12.05 8.99 -0.61
C THR A 14 -13.40 8.30 -0.81
N TYR A 15 -14.39 8.59 0.03
CA TYR A 15 -15.76 8.12 -0.16
C TYR A 15 -16.40 8.72 -1.41
N LEU A 16 -16.16 10.01 -1.70
CA LEU A 16 -16.70 10.70 -2.86
C LEU A 16 -16.10 10.26 -4.20
N LEU A 17 -14.95 9.56 -4.20
CA LEU A 17 -14.28 9.09 -5.43
C LEU A 17 -15.21 8.31 -6.36
N LYS A 18 -16.17 7.56 -5.81
CA LYS A 18 -17.10 6.76 -6.61
C LYS A 18 -18.27 7.56 -7.20
N SER A 19 -18.70 8.63 -6.54
CA SER A 19 -19.92 9.36 -6.90
C SER A 19 -19.64 10.69 -7.62
N CYS A 20 -18.44 11.24 -7.46
CA CYS A 20 -18.05 12.55 -8.00
C CYS A 20 -16.70 12.49 -8.73
N ALA A 21 -16.43 11.39 -9.44
CA ALA A 21 -15.13 11.08 -10.03
C ALA A 21 -14.58 12.21 -10.92
N GLU A 22 -15.41 12.83 -11.76
CA GLU A 22 -14.99 13.88 -12.70
C GLU A 22 -14.45 15.15 -12.00
N TYR A 23 -15.03 15.52 -10.86
CA TYR A 23 -14.54 16.67 -10.07
C TYR A 23 -13.26 16.36 -9.30
N ILE A 24 -13.04 15.08 -8.98
CA ILE A 24 -11.90 14.66 -8.16
C ILE A 24 -10.69 14.31 -9.03
N ARG A 25 -10.89 13.90 -10.28
CA ARG A 25 -9.82 13.51 -11.21
C ARG A 25 -8.65 14.51 -11.30
N PRO A 26 -8.86 15.84 -11.35
CA PRO A 26 -7.74 16.81 -11.36
C PRO A 26 -6.89 16.80 -10.08
N HIS A 27 -7.40 16.20 -9.00
CA HIS A 27 -6.80 16.19 -7.67
C HIS A 27 -6.33 14.80 -7.23
N GLU A 28 -6.38 13.79 -8.11
CA GLU A 28 -6.11 12.38 -7.75
C GLU A 28 -4.75 12.19 -7.05
N GLU A 29 -3.69 12.79 -7.60
CA GLU A 29 -2.35 12.69 -7.04
C GLU A 29 -2.26 13.37 -5.68
N SER A 30 -2.90 14.53 -5.54
CA SER A 30 -2.88 15.31 -4.31
C SER A 30 -3.56 14.53 -3.17
N ILE A 31 -4.66 13.84 -3.47
CA ILE A 31 -5.37 12.99 -2.51
C ILE A 31 -4.49 11.81 -2.11
N CYS A 32 -3.90 11.10 -3.07
CA CYS A 32 -2.99 9.99 -2.81
C CYS A 32 -1.80 10.42 -1.94
N LYS A 33 -1.13 11.51 -2.33
CA LYS A 33 -0.01 12.12 -1.57
C LYS A 33 -0.44 12.51 -0.17
N SER A 34 -1.65 13.09 -0.01
CA SER A 34 -2.17 13.49 1.30
C SER A 34 -2.39 12.29 2.22
N ILE A 35 -2.97 11.19 1.72
CA ILE A 35 -3.15 9.96 2.51
C ILE A 35 -1.81 9.41 2.98
N VAL A 36 -0.83 9.30 2.07
CA VAL A 36 0.50 8.77 2.40
C VAL A 36 1.26 9.69 3.36
N ASN A 37 1.22 11.00 3.15
CA ASN A 37 1.82 11.97 4.06
C ASN A 37 1.21 11.91 5.46
N LEU A 38 -0.10 11.69 5.58
CA LEU A 38 -0.75 11.47 6.87
C LEU A 38 -0.30 10.16 7.51
N LEU A 39 -0.12 9.08 6.75
CA LEU A 39 0.43 7.82 7.27
C LEU A 39 1.86 7.97 7.80
N VAL A 40 2.71 8.71 7.08
CA VAL A 40 4.10 9.00 7.49
C VAL A 40 4.12 9.85 8.76
N THR A 41 3.27 10.87 8.83
CA THR A 41 3.35 11.87 9.91
C THR A 41 2.48 11.54 11.12
N CYS A 42 1.46 10.69 11.02
CA CYS A 42 0.59 10.38 12.14
C CYS A 42 1.36 9.69 13.29
N SER A 43 0.95 9.96 14.53
CA SER A 43 1.41 9.19 15.68
C SER A 43 0.85 7.77 15.63
N ASP A 44 1.35 6.87 16.50
CA ASP A 44 0.87 5.49 16.61
C ASP A 44 -0.50 5.38 17.27
N SER A 45 -1.49 5.93 16.57
CA SER A 45 -2.91 5.78 16.84
C SER A 45 -3.46 4.74 15.87
N ALA A 46 -3.76 3.55 16.40
CA ALA A 46 -4.25 2.43 15.59
C ALA A 46 -5.56 2.78 14.86
N SER A 47 -6.44 3.56 15.48
CA SER A 47 -7.69 4.02 14.87
C SER A 47 -7.45 4.93 13.67
N ILE A 48 -6.57 5.93 13.81
CA ILE A 48 -6.23 6.86 12.72
C ILE A 48 -5.55 6.11 11.57
N ARG A 49 -4.55 5.28 11.87
CA ARG A 49 -3.86 4.49 10.83
C ARG A 49 -4.82 3.54 10.11
N LYS A 50 -5.71 2.86 10.84
CA LYS A 50 -6.75 2.00 10.23
C LYS A 50 -7.63 2.77 9.27
N GLU A 51 -8.08 3.97 9.65
CA GLU A 51 -8.90 4.82 8.80
C GLU A 51 -8.16 5.24 7.51
N LEU A 52 -6.88 5.61 7.63
CA LEU A 52 -6.04 5.92 6.47
C LEU A 52 -5.79 4.70 5.56
N LEU A 53 -5.56 3.51 6.13
CA LEU A 53 -5.43 2.27 5.36
C LEU A 53 -6.74 1.92 4.63
N VAL A 54 -7.90 2.17 5.23
CA VAL A 54 -9.20 2.02 4.58
C VAL A 54 -9.36 3.03 3.45
N SER A 55 -8.94 4.29 3.63
CA SER A 55 -8.91 5.29 2.57
C SER A 55 -8.02 4.88 1.40
N LEU A 56 -6.82 4.34 1.64
CA LEU A 56 -5.98 3.76 0.57
C LEU A 56 -6.69 2.61 -0.16
N LYS A 57 -7.35 1.71 0.58
CA LYS A 57 -8.12 0.62 -0.04
C LYS A 57 -9.23 1.13 -0.94
N GLN A 58 -9.91 2.20 -0.54
CA GLN A 58 -10.94 2.83 -1.35
C GLN A 58 -10.36 3.40 -2.65
N VAL A 59 -9.21 4.09 -2.59
CA VAL A 59 -8.50 4.58 -3.78
C VAL A 59 -8.12 3.43 -4.72
N LEU A 60 -7.61 2.32 -4.21
CA LEU A 60 -7.28 1.14 -5.02
C LEU A 60 -8.46 0.55 -5.78
N GLY A 61 -9.66 0.62 -5.19
CA GLY A 61 -10.91 0.17 -5.81
C GLY A 61 -11.47 1.12 -6.86
N THR A 62 -10.69 2.11 -7.33
CA THR A 62 -11.09 3.12 -8.31
C THR A 62 -10.02 3.31 -9.39
N ASP A 63 -10.31 4.09 -10.42
CA ASP A 63 -9.34 4.44 -11.47
C ASP A 63 -8.21 5.38 -10.98
N PHE A 64 -8.39 6.00 -9.81
CA PHE A 64 -7.41 6.91 -9.17
C PHE A 64 -6.19 6.19 -8.58
N LYS A 65 -6.17 4.86 -8.59
CA LYS A 65 -5.06 4.03 -8.06
C LYS A 65 -3.70 4.37 -8.65
N ARG A 66 -3.65 4.92 -9.87
CA ARG A 66 -2.42 5.37 -10.53
C ARG A 66 -1.67 6.42 -9.71
N GLY A 67 -2.38 7.26 -8.96
CA GLY A 67 -1.77 8.26 -8.08
C GLY A 67 -0.95 7.66 -6.92
N LEU A 68 -1.11 6.37 -6.62
CA LEU A 68 -0.32 5.66 -5.61
C LEU A 68 1.02 5.16 -6.14
N PHE A 69 1.19 5.07 -7.46
CA PHE A 69 2.34 4.38 -8.06
C PHE A 69 3.66 5.12 -7.74
N PRO A 70 3.73 6.46 -7.84
CA PRO A 70 4.93 7.20 -7.44
C PRO A 70 5.25 7.14 -5.94
N LEU A 71 4.32 6.62 -5.12
CA LEU A 71 4.43 6.56 -3.66
C LEU A 71 4.82 5.16 -3.17
N ILE A 72 5.08 4.21 -4.09
CA ILE A 72 5.31 2.81 -3.74
C ILE A 72 6.50 2.62 -2.79
N ASP A 73 7.61 3.34 -2.99
CA ASP A 73 8.80 3.17 -2.15
C ASP A 73 8.54 3.54 -0.69
N THR A 74 7.71 4.57 -0.46
CA THR A 74 7.23 4.98 0.86
C THR A 74 6.27 3.94 1.43
N LEU A 75 5.36 3.41 0.62
CA LEU A 75 4.38 2.39 1.05
C LEU A 75 5.03 1.02 1.34
N LEU A 76 6.19 0.73 0.74
CA LEU A 76 7.01 -0.43 1.04
C LEU A 76 7.76 -0.31 2.38
N GLU A 77 7.69 0.84 3.05
CA GLU A 77 8.16 0.96 4.43
C GLU A 77 7.05 0.50 5.38
N GLU A 78 7.22 -0.69 5.95
CA GLU A 78 6.24 -1.28 6.87
C GLU A 78 5.84 -0.34 8.02
N ARG A 79 6.82 0.35 8.61
CA ARG A 79 6.61 1.37 9.65
C ARG A 79 5.67 2.52 9.23
N VAL A 80 5.58 2.84 7.94
CA VAL A 80 4.65 3.86 7.44
C VAL A 80 3.22 3.36 7.52
N LEU A 81 2.98 2.08 7.20
CA LEU A 81 1.64 1.51 7.19
C LEU A 81 1.13 1.20 8.60
N VAL A 82 1.95 0.50 9.41
CA VAL A 82 1.52 -0.02 10.71
C VAL A 82 2.01 0.77 11.91
N GLY A 83 2.97 1.68 11.72
CA GLY A 83 3.59 2.43 12.83
C GLY A 83 4.73 1.68 13.53
N THR A 84 5.26 2.27 14.60
CA THR A 84 6.35 1.69 15.40
C THR A 84 5.89 1.12 16.74
N GLY A 85 4.70 1.50 17.20
CA GLY A 85 4.09 1.01 18.42
C GLY A 85 3.52 -0.41 18.27
N GLN A 86 3.84 -1.28 19.24
CA GLN A 86 3.47 -2.70 19.24
C GLN A 86 1.97 -2.94 19.01
N ALA A 87 1.10 -2.18 19.68
CA ALA A 87 -0.35 -2.35 19.55
C ALA A 87 -0.85 -2.04 18.12
N CYS A 88 -0.28 -1.02 17.46
CA CYS A 88 -0.61 -0.71 16.07
C CYS A 88 -0.06 -1.79 15.14
N PHE A 89 1.17 -2.23 15.39
CA PHE A 89 1.82 -3.30 14.64
C PHE A 89 0.99 -4.58 14.65
N GLU A 90 0.64 -5.10 15.82
CA GLU A 90 -0.14 -6.34 15.92
C GLU A 90 -1.53 -6.24 15.29
N SER A 91 -2.23 -5.12 15.49
CA SER A 91 -3.62 -4.96 15.03
C SER A 91 -3.75 -4.64 13.55
N LEU A 92 -2.77 -3.96 12.93
CA LEU A 92 -2.88 -3.44 11.57
C LEU A 92 -2.15 -4.26 10.51
N ARG A 93 -1.19 -5.10 10.90
CA ARG A 93 -0.41 -5.94 9.97
C ARG A 93 -1.27 -6.68 8.93
N PRO A 94 -2.35 -7.40 9.30
CA PRO A 94 -3.15 -8.12 8.31
C PRO A 94 -3.76 -7.21 7.23
N LEU A 95 -4.26 -6.03 7.63
CA LEU A 95 -4.83 -5.05 6.71
C LEU A 95 -3.73 -4.43 5.84
N ALA A 96 -2.63 -4.01 6.46
CA ALA A 96 -1.52 -3.35 5.78
C ALA A 96 -0.88 -4.26 4.72
N TYR A 97 -0.60 -5.53 5.04
CA TYR A 97 0.02 -6.44 4.08
C TYR A 97 -0.92 -6.85 2.95
N SER A 98 -2.22 -7.04 3.24
CA SER A 98 -3.21 -7.34 2.19
C SER A 98 -3.31 -6.16 1.21
N LEU A 99 -3.34 -4.94 1.75
CA LEU A 99 -3.37 -3.72 0.96
C LEU A 99 -2.08 -3.55 0.13
N LEU A 100 -0.92 -3.73 0.76
CA LEU A 100 0.37 -3.61 0.08
C LEU A 100 0.51 -4.64 -1.04
N ALA A 101 0.04 -5.88 -0.83
CA ALA A 101 0.03 -6.90 -1.87
C ALA A 101 -0.85 -6.49 -3.05
N GLU A 102 -2.02 -5.90 -2.78
CA GLU A 102 -2.91 -5.41 -3.81
C GLU A 102 -2.31 -4.23 -4.59
N ILE A 103 -1.66 -3.28 -3.92
CA ILE A 103 -0.93 -2.18 -4.58
C ILE A 103 0.15 -2.74 -5.49
N VAL A 104 1.04 -3.59 -4.94
CA VAL A 104 2.14 -4.21 -5.68
C VAL A 104 1.62 -4.97 -6.89
N HIS A 105 0.55 -5.74 -6.73
CA HIS A 105 -0.06 -6.47 -7.84
C HIS A 105 -0.49 -5.53 -8.97
N HIS A 106 -1.07 -4.38 -8.65
CA HIS A 106 -1.48 -3.39 -9.66
C HIS A 106 -0.30 -2.71 -10.36
N VAL A 107 0.81 -2.46 -9.66
CA VAL A 107 1.97 -1.72 -10.22
C VAL A 107 3.07 -2.61 -10.79
N ARG A 108 2.93 -3.94 -10.71
CA ARG A 108 4.04 -4.88 -10.92
C ARG A 108 4.81 -4.72 -12.23
N ALA A 109 4.15 -4.30 -13.31
CA ALA A 109 4.79 -4.09 -14.61
C ALA A 109 5.79 -2.91 -14.59
N ASP A 110 5.48 -1.87 -13.82
CA ASP A 110 6.26 -0.63 -13.76
C ASP A 110 7.38 -0.68 -12.71
N LEU A 111 7.43 -1.73 -11.88
CA LEU A 111 8.42 -1.84 -10.81
C LEU A 111 9.83 -2.09 -11.35
N SER A 112 10.83 -1.46 -10.74
CA SER A 112 12.24 -1.79 -10.96
C SER A 112 12.63 -3.13 -10.32
N LEU A 113 13.71 -3.76 -10.78
CA LEU A 113 14.25 -4.98 -10.14
C LEU A 113 14.63 -4.74 -8.67
N SER A 114 15.13 -3.55 -8.32
CA SER A 114 15.41 -3.18 -6.93
C SER A 114 14.14 -3.15 -6.07
N GLN A 115 13.04 -2.62 -6.59
CA GLN A 115 11.75 -2.61 -5.89
C GLN A 115 11.20 -4.03 -5.77
N LEU A 116 11.24 -4.83 -6.84
CA LEU A 116 10.82 -6.23 -6.84
C LEU A 116 11.61 -7.04 -5.79
N SER A 117 12.93 -6.89 -5.73
CA SER A 117 13.77 -7.53 -4.71
C SER A 117 13.33 -7.18 -3.29
N ARG A 118 13.11 -5.89 -3.00
CA ARG A 118 12.64 -5.43 -1.69
C ARG A 118 11.26 -5.99 -1.32
N ILE A 119 10.35 -6.08 -2.30
CA ILE A 119 9.02 -6.66 -2.14
C ILE A 119 9.12 -8.16 -1.84
N ILE A 120 9.88 -8.92 -2.65
CA ILE A 120 10.08 -10.36 -2.42
C ILE A 120 10.64 -10.62 -1.04
N TYR A 121 11.64 -9.85 -0.60
CA TYR A 121 12.20 -9.98 0.75
C TYR A 121 11.14 -9.73 1.84
N LEU A 122 10.36 -8.65 1.71
CA LEU A 122 9.31 -8.31 2.68
C LEU A 122 8.23 -9.40 2.77
N PHE A 123 7.70 -9.86 1.62
CA PHE A 123 6.66 -10.89 1.60
C PHE A 123 7.17 -12.28 1.96
N SER A 124 8.46 -12.57 1.75
CA SER A 124 9.11 -13.80 2.24
C SER A 124 9.22 -13.79 3.77
N ARG A 125 9.62 -12.66 4.38
CA ARG A 125 9.61 -12.52 5.85
C ARG A 125 8.22 -12.76 6.43
N ASN A 126 7.19 -12.20 5.81
CA ASN A 126 5.80 -12.41 6.22
C ASN A 126 5.37 -13.88 6.08
N MET A 127 5.87 -14.60 5.07
CA MET A 127 5.61 -16.05 4.92
C MET A 127 6.13 -16.87 6.10
N HIS A 128 7.28 -16.47 6.64
CA HIS A 128 7.94 -17.17 7.74
C HIS A 128 7.48 -16.69 9.13
N ASP A 129 6.66 -15.65 9.21
CA ASP A 129 6.12 -15.16 10.46
C ASP A 129 4.91 -15.99 10.90
N SER A 130 5.11 -16.84 11.90
CA SER A 130 4.07 -17.72 12.47
C SER A 130 2.97 -16.97 13.24
N THR A 131 3.15 -15.68 13.53
CA THR A 131 2.13 -14.85 14.21
C THR A 131 1.06 -14.34 13.26
N LEU A 132 1.28 -14.44 11.95
CA LEU A 132 0.31 -14.05 10.93
C LEU A 132 -0.67 -15.21 10.63
N SER A 133 -1.88 -14.85 10.19
CA SER A 133 -2.89 -15.84 9.84
C SER A 133 -2.57 -16.51 8.50
N LEU A 134 -3.10 -17.73 8.31
CA LEU A 134 -2.98 -18.49 7.05
C LEU A 134 -3.45 -17.70 5.82
N ASN A 135 -4.44 -16.82 5.98
CA ASN A 135 -4.92 -15.96 4.90
C ASN A 135 -3.81 -15.00 4.42
N ILE A 136 -3.03 -14.44 5.34
CA ILE A 136 -1.92 -13.55 5.00
C ILE A 136 -0.79 -14.33 4.33
N HIS A 137 -0.46 -15.52 4.83
CA HIS A 137 0.51 -16.40 4.15
C HIS A 137 0.06 -16.71 2.72
N THR A 138 -1.20 -17.06 2.51
CA THR A 138 -1.75 -17.31 1.18
C THR A 138 -1.64 -16.09 0.25
N THR A 139 -1.92 -14.89 0.78
CA THR A 139 -1.72 -13.62 0.05
C THR A 139 -0.25 -13.40 -0.33
N CYS A 140 0.67 -13.65 0.60
CA CYS A 140 2.10 -13.52 0.33
C CYS A 140 2.56 -14.48 -0.77
N ALA A 141 2.13 -15.75 -0.72
CA ALA A 141 2.48 -16.77 -1.71
C ALA A 141 1.94 -16.39 -3.08
N ARG A 142 0.66 -16.00 -3.13
CA ARG A 142 0.02 -15.56 -4.37
C ARG A 142 0.73 -14.36 -4.97
N LEU A 143 1.10 -13.36 -4.17
CA LEU A 143 1.81 -12.19 -4.66
C LEU A 143 3.16 -12.59 -5.25
N MET A 144 3.98 -13.33 -4.51
CA MET A 144 5.30 -13.75 -4.98
C MET A 144 5.23 -14.55 -6.27
N LEU A 145 4.21 -15.43 -6.43
CA LEU A 145 3.96 -16.14 -7.68
C LEU A 145 3.65 -15.18 -8.85
N ASN A 146 2.83 -14.15 -8.61
CA ASN A 146 2.48 -13.14 -9.63
C ASN A 146 3.65 -12.19 -9.98
N LEU A 147 4.75 -12.23 -9.22
CA LEU A 147 5.94 -11.42 -9.49
C LEU A 147 7.00 -12.18 -10.30
N VAL A 148 6.85 -13.48 -10.51
CA VAL A 148 7.81 -14.29 -11.30
C VAL A 148 7.94 -13.76 -12.72
N GLU A 149 6.83 -13.48 -13.39
CA GLU A 149 6.82 -12.97 -14.77
C GLU A 149 7.48 -11.58 -14.88
N PRO A 150 7.09 -10.56 -14.08
CA PRO A 150 7.79 -9.26 -14.07
C PRO A 150 9.30 -9.34 -13.78
N ILE A 151 9.72 -10.27 -12.91
CA ILE A 151 11.14 -10.50 -12.61
C ILE A 151 11.86 -11.10 -13.82
N PHE A 152 11.23 -12.10 -14.47
CA PHE A 152 11.79 -12.74 -15.64
C PHE A 152 11.98 -11.76 -16.79
N GLU A 153 10.94 -11.01 -17.15
CA GLU A 153 10.97 -10.03 -18.24
C GLU A 153 12.12 -9.01 -18.06
N LYS A 154 12.22 -8.41 -16.88
CA LYS A 154 13.27 -7.41 -16.59
C LYS A 154 14.66 -7.99 -16.46
N GLY A 155 14.77 -9.28 -16.11
CA GLY A 155 16.04 -10.00 -16.07
C GLY A 155 16.61 -10.25 -17.47
N VAL A 156 15.75 -10.51 -18.46
CA VAL A 156 16.15 -10.68 -19.87
C VAL A 156 16.61 -9.36 -20.49
N ASP A 157 15.92 -8.26 -20.18
CA ASP A 157 16.31 -6.92 -20.65
C ASP A 157 17.72 -6.51 -20.18
N GLN A 158 18.14 -6.92 -18.98
CA GLN A 158 19.50 -6.63 -18.48
C GLN A 158 20.60 -7.50 -19.09
N GLN A 159 20.29 -8.70 -19.58
CA GLN A 159 21.29 -9.56 -20.24
C GLN A 159 21.50 -9.20 -21.72
N SER A 160 20.60 -8.42 -22.31
CA SER A 160 20.61 -8.02 -23.72
C SER A 160 21.14 -6.61 -23.97
N MET A 161 21.53 -5.88 -22.92
CA MET A 161 22.28 -4.61 -22.94
C MET A 161 23.74 -4.82 -22.57
#